data_AF-C1BIJ1-F1
#
_entry.id   AF-C1BIJ1-F1
#
_cell.length_a   1.000
_cell.length_b   1.000
_cell.length_c   1.000
_cell.angle_alpha   90.00
_cell.angle_beta   90.00
_cell.angle_gamma   90.00
#
_symmetry.space_group_name_H-M   'P 1'
#
loop_
_entity.id
_entity.type
_entity.pdbx_description
1 polymer ?
#
loop_
_entity_poly.entity_id
_entity_poly.type
_entity_poly.pdbx_seq_one_letter_code
_entity_poly.pdbx_strand_id
1 'polypeptide(L)'
;MSANADSGSVGPSLCKVDNLHQQVLASFPLCQMIREDLTQNPRFCKLLAMLSQHVECHGLTLKLEKELEMAERDLQTQRLRWLCSESLHRLLREMVFEHSVRKHLSNVPAEDDMFYETMKHNLLVGQCVRQLDLSDYFKQDSPPLLGLDAQQILDLASTQKDLWKTRQRLPRELEKHFLKKCFSLLSYYHPGDEREGVKNMKLLHLSGQLDGKIKRVVCLKGKSYESAALLQQQTCCYISELFGCIQILQSLILDHRLKAQKEIDKNKIEYFEAKCEIVIQKIRDDGDSVGHIHRRHNISPQKNHREAGSRAEGLPGRETCSRLNVVFL
;
A
#
# COMPACT_ATOMS: atom_id res chain seq x y z
N MET A 1 -50.04 -38.32 51.93
CA MET A 1 -51.01 -38.39 50.82
C MET A 1 -50.52 -37.39 49.78
N SER A 2 -49.82 -37.87 48.73
CA SER A 2 -50.35 -38.02 47.35
C SER A 2 -50.87 -36.68 46.79
N ALA A 3 -50.43 -36.14 45.65
CA ALA A 3 -49.90 -36.77 44.46
C ALA A 3 -49.03 -35.81 43.61
N ASN A 4 -48.18 -36.41 42.79
CA ASN A 4 -47.47 -35.81 41.65
C ASN A 4 -48.41 -35.27 40.57
N ALA A 5 -47.97 -34.25 39.84
CA ALA A 5 -48.14 -34.17 38.38
C ALA A 5 -47.10 -33.21 37.75
N ASP A 6 -46.19 -33.82 36.99
CA ASP A 6 -45.51 -33.36 35.77
C ASP A 6 -45.30 -31.86 35.48
N SER A 7 -44.03 -31.51 35.32
CA SER A 7 -43.61 -30.64 34.22
C SER A 7 -42.24 -31.09 33.72
N GLY A 8 -42.25 -31.51 32.46
CA GLY A 8 -41.15 -32.17 31.78
C GLY A 8 -39.87 -31.34 31.74
N SER A 9 -38.78 -32.09 31.88
CA SER A 9 -37.43 -31.78 31.41
C SER A 9 -37.44 -30.99 30.09
N VAL A 10 -37.20 -29.68 30.15
CA VAL A 10 -36.75 -28.87 29.01
C VAL A 10 -35.25 -28.64 29.19
N GLY A 11 -34.48 -29.22 28.27
CA GLY A 11 -33.02 -29.25 28.32
C GLY A 11 -32.38 -27.85 28.37
N PRO A 12 -31.33 -27.65 29.19
CA PRO A 12 -30.59 -26.40 29.19
C PRO A 12 -29.36 -26.55 28.29
N SER A 13 -29.38 -26.18 27.01
CA SER A 13 -28.08 -26.05 26.30
C SER A 13 -28.04 -25.27 25.00
N LEU A 14 -29.11 -25.12 24.20
CA LEU A 14 -28.95 -24.61 22.83
C LEU A 14 -28.62 -23.10 22.77
N CYS A 15 -29.38 -22.24 23.46
CA CYS A 15 -29.17 -20.78 23.41
C CYS A 15 -27.84 -20.29 24.02
N LYS A 16 -27.23 -21.05 24.95
CA LYS A 16 -25.95 -20.63 25.56
C LYS A 16 -24.76 -20.92 24.66
N VAL A 17 -24.84 -21.99 23.88
CA VAL A 17 -23.78 -22.42 22.95
C VAL A 17 -23.74 -21.49 21.74
N ASP A 18 -24.91 -21.13 21.19
CA ASP A 18 -25.02 -20.18 20.08
C ASP A 18 -24.49 -18.78 20.43
N ASN A 19 -24.77 -18.29 21.65
CA ASN A 19 -24.23 -17.02 22.14
C ASN A 19 -22.70 -17.06 22.30
N LEU A 20 -22.14 -18.21 22.71
CA LEU A 20 -20.69 -18.37 22.90
C LEU A 20 -19.97 -18.38 21.54
N HIS A 21 -20.54 -19.06 20.54
CA HIS A 21 -20.00 -19.09 19.19
C HIS A 21 -20.03 -17.71 18.53
N GLN A 22 -21.12 -16.96 18.72
CA GLN A 22 -21.25 -15.61 18.19
C GLN A 22 -20.29 -14.62 18.86
N GLN A 23 -20.08 -14.74 20.17
CA GLN A 23 -19.11 -13.93 20.91
C GLN A 23 -17.67 -14.20 20.45
N VAL A 24 -17.30 -15.47 20.25
CA VAL A 24 -15.97 -15.85 19.76
C VAL A 24 -15.71 -15.36 18.34
N LEU A 25 -16.68 -15.48 17.43
CA LEU A 25 -16.54 -14.97 16.06
C LEU A 25 -16.39 -13.44 16.02
N ALA A 26 -17.06 -12.72 16.91
CA ALA A 26 -16.95 -11.26 17.02
C ALA A 26 -15.59 -10.81 17.61
N SER A 27 -15.01 -11.60 18.51
CA SER A 27 -13.70 -11.30 19.12
C SER A 27 -12.50 -11.65 18.24
N PHE A 28 -12.67 -12.42 17.16
CA PHE A 28 -11.57 -12.84 16.28
C PHE A 28 -11.91 -12.69 14.78
N PRO A 29 -12.20 -11.47 14.28
CA PRO A 29 -12.57 -11.23 12.88
C PRO A 29 -11.43 -11.51 11.87
N LEU A 30 -10.18 -11.57 12.35
CA LEU A 30 -9.01 -11.90 11.53
C LEU A 30 -8.85 -13.41 11.29
N CYS A 31 -9.50 -14.24 12.11
CA CYS A 31 -9.55 -15.67 11.89
C CYS A 31 -10.75 -15.96 10.98
N GLN A 32 -10.50 -16.47 9.76
CA GLN A 32 -11.54 -16.90 8.82
C GLN A 32 -12.24 -18.18 9.30
N MET A 33 -12.84 -18.13 10.48
CA MET A 33 -13.52 -19.26 11.10
C MET A 33 -14.99 -19.26 10.72
N ILE A 34 -15.48 -20.42 10.28
CA ILE A 34 -16.90 -20.61 9.96
C ILE A 34 -17.60 -21.23 11.19
N ARG A 35 -18.90 -21.01 11.34
CA ARG A 35 -19.70 -21.48 12.50
C ARG A 35 -19.62 -23.01 12.66
N GLU A 36 -19.46 -23.71 11.54
CA GLU A 36 -19.36 -25.17 11.43
C GLU A 36 -18.04 -25.72 12.01
N ASP A 37 -16.94 -24.96 11.97
CA ASP A 37 -15.65 -25.39 12.55
C ASP A 37 -15.67 -25.38 14.08
N LEU A 38 -16.46 -24.46 14.64
CA LEU A 38 -16.66 -24.27 16.06
C LEU A 38 -17.59 -25.35 16.65
N THR A 39 -18.62 -25.76 15.91
CA THR A 39 -19.53 -26.84 16.36
C THR A 39 -18.86 -28.21 16.35
N GLN A 40 -17.92 -28.48 15.44
CA GLN A 40 -17.15 -29.72 15.43
C GLN A 40 -16.10 -29.80 16.55
N ASN A 41 -15.63 -28.66 17.10
CA ASN A 41 -14.57 -28.61 18.10
C ASN A 41 -14.97 -27.82 19.36
N PRO A 42 -15.76 -28.41 20.28
CA PRO A 42 -16.30 -27.69 21.44
C PRO A 42 -15.24 -27.32 22.49
N ARG A 43 -14.11 -28.05 22.58
CA ARG A 43 -13.00 -27.69 23.47
C ARG A 43 -12.22 -26.48 22.96
N PHE A 44 -12.06 -26.37 21.65
CA PHE A 44 -11.44 -25.23 21.00
C PHE A 44 -12.27 -23.96 21.19
N CYS A 45 -13.60 -24.06 21.09
CA CYS A 45 -14.51 -22.95 21.40
C CYS A 45 -14.38 -22.44 22.82
N LYS A 46 -14.24 -23.33 23.82
CA LYS A 46 -14.03 -22.91 25.21
C LYS A 46 -12.70 -22.19 25.40
N LEU A 47 -11.64 -22.64 24.72
CA LEU A 47 -10.34 -21.97 24.75
C LEU A 47 -10.42 -20.58 24.11
N LEU A 48 -11.03 -20.47 22.94
CA LEU A 48 -11.23 -19.18 22.27
C LEU A 48 -12.11 -18.23 23.10
N ALA A 49 -13.13 -18.74 23.79
CA ALA A 49 -13.95 -17.95 24.70
C ALA A 49 -13.20 -17.48 25.96
N MET A 50 -12.19 -18.22 26.42
CA MET A 50 -11.30 -17.75 27.48
C MET A 50 -10.29 -16.72 26.96
N LEU A 51 -9.79 -16.89 25.74
CA LEU A 51 -8.88 -15.95 25.10
C LEU A 51 -9.57 -14.63 24.73
N SER A 52 -10.84 -14.66 24.32
CA SER A 52 -11.63 -13.45 24.05
C SER A 52 -11.87 -12.59 25.29
N GLN A 53 -11.70 -13.14 26.50
CA GLN A 53 -11.74 -12.35 27.74
C GLN A 53 -10.46 -11.52 27.94
N HIS A 54 -9.40 -11.83 27.19
CA HIS A 54 -8.07 -11.23 27.34
C HIS A 54 -7.62 -10.48 26.08
N VAL A 55 -8.28 -10.73 24.95
CA VAL A 55 -7.93 -10.22 23.61
C VAL A 55 -9.14 -9.53 22.99
N GLU A 56 -8.97 -8.29 22.54
CA GLU A 56 -9.99 -7.53 21.84
C GLU A 56 -10.11 -7.93 20.35
N CYS A 57 -11.16 -7.48 19.67
CA CYS A 57 -11.45 -7.80 18.26
C CYS A 57 -10.35 -7.40 17.27
N HIS A 58 -9.35 -6.65 17.72
CA HIS A 58 -8.18 -6.20 16.97
C HIS A 58 -6.96 -7.12 17.16
N GLY A 59 -7.09 -8.16 17.99
CA GLY A 59 -6.02 -9.10 18.31
C GLY A 59 -5.04 -8.62 19.39
N LEU A 60 -5.29 -7.46 20.00
CA LEU A 60 -4.47 -6.90 21.08
C LEU A 60 -4.96 -7.39 22.44
N THR A 61 -4.04 -7.63 23.37
CA THR A 61 -4.41 -7.90 24.75
C THR A 61 -4.96 -6.64 25.41
N LEU A 62 -5.97 -6.75 26.27
CA LEU A 62 -6.59 -5.62 26.99
C LEU A 62 -5.59 -4.70 27.70
N LYS A 63 -4.48 -5.24 28.20
CA LYS A 63 -3.42 -4.46 28.84
C LYS A 63 -2.66 -3.60 27.82
N LEU A 64 -2.27 -4.21 26.71
CA LEU A 64 -1.52 -3.54 25.64
C LEU A 64 -2.35 -2.45 24.96
N GLU A 65 -3.66 -2.67 24.80
CA GLU A 65 -4.57 -1.67 24.27
C GLU A 65 -4.70 -0.45 25.19
N LYS A 66 -4.83 -0.66 26.50
CA LYS A 66 -4.80 0.46 27.45
C LYS A 66 -3.47 1.20 27.43
N GLU A 67 -2.35 0.49 27.31
CA GLU A 67 -1.02 1.10 27.17
C GLU A 67 -0.91 1.89 25.86
N LEU A 68 -1.45 1.37 24.75
CA LEU A 68 -1.50 2.05 23.46
C LEU A 68 -2.36 3.32 23.55
N GLU A 69 -3.56 3.26 24.11
CA GLU A 69 -4.43 4.42 24.30
C GLU A 69 -3.78 5.48 25.21
N MET A 70 -3.06 5.07 26.26
CA MET A 70 -2.30 5.99 27.11
C MET A 70 -1.16 6.64 26.33
N ALA A 71 -0.37 5.85 25.60
CA ALA A 71 0.75 6.35 24.79
C ALA A 71 0.27 7.28 23.67
N GLU A 72 -0.86 6.99 23.03
CA GLU A 72 -1.47 7.85 22.02
C GLU A 72 -1.93 9.16 22.63
N ARG A 73 -2.61 9.14 23.79
CA ARG A 73 -2.99 10.37 24.50
C ARG A 73 -1.77 11.19 24.89
N ASP A 74 -0.73 10.57 25.42
CA ASP A 74 0.51 11.25 25.78
C ASP A 74 1.18 11.85 24.55
N LEU A 75 1.25 11.12 23.44
CA LEU A 75 1.78 11.63 22.17
C LEU A 75 0.97 12.82 21.65
N GLN A 76 -0.36 12.77 21.70
CA GLN A 76 -1.20 13.90 21.28
C GLN A 76 -0.98 15.12 22.17
N THR A 77 -0.85 14.95 23.49
CA THR A 77 -0.57 16.08 24.40
C THR A 77 0.82 16.66 24.17
N GLN A 78 1.84 15.83 23.97
CA GLN A 78 3.20 16.29 23.66
C GLN A 78 3.24 17.00 22.31
N ARG A 79 2.57 16.44 21.29
CA ARG A 79 2.43 17.08 19.98
C ARG A 79 1.76 18.44 20.08
N LEU A 80 0.68 18.56 20.85
CA LEU A 80 -0.01 19.84 21.05
C LEU A 80 0.93 20.85 21.74
N ARG A 81 1.59 20.46 22.83
CA ARG A 81 2.55 21.32 23.54
C ARG A 81 3.68 21.77 22.61
N TRP A 82 4.25 20.84 21.85
CA TRP A 82 5.29 21.13 20.88
C TRP A 82 4.80 22.10 19.80
N LEU A 83 3.64 21.85 19.18
CA LEU A 83 3.04 22.74 18.18
C LEU A 83 2.76 24.14 18.73
N CYS A 84 2.26 24.24 19.96
CA CYS A 84 2.08 25.53 20.63
C CYS A 84 3.42 26.25 20.82
N SER A 85 4.45 25.55 21.31
CA SER A 85 5.78 26.15 21.50
C SER A 85 6.43 26.57 20.18
N GLU A 86 6.30 25.76 19.14
CA GLU A 86 6.91 26.00 17.83
C GLU A 86 6.19 27.12 17.07
N SER A 87 4.86 27.15 17.13
CA SER A 87 4.07 28.24 16.53
C SER A 87 4.38 29.59 17.18
N LEU A 88 4.53 29.63 18.51
CA LEU A 88 4.98 30.83 19.23
C LEU A 88 6.39 31.23 18.81
N HIS A 89 7.33 30.29 18.80
CA HIS A 89 8.72 30.57 18.41
C HIS A 89 8.83 31.10 16.99
N ARG A 90 8.10 30.48 16.05
CA ARG A 90 8.02 30.94 14.66
C ARG A 90 7.43 32.35 14.55
N LEU A 91 6.34 32.62 15.27
CA LEU A 91 5.73 33.96 15.30
C LEU A 91 6.71 35.01 15.84
N LEU A 92 7.45 34.70 16.91
CA LEU A 92 8.49 35.58 17.47
C LEU A 92 9.58 35.89 16.44
N ARG A 93 10.11 34.86 15.73
CA ARG A 93 11.09 35.07 14.66
C ARG A 93 10.54 35.92 13.52
N GLU A 94 9.30 35.66 13.11
CA GLU A 94 8.63 36.42 12.05
C GLU A 94 8.44 37.89 12.44
N MET A 95 8.10 38.20 13.70
CA MET A 95 8.03 39.59 14.17
C MET A 95 9.39 40.30 14.12
N VAL A 96 10.46 39.65 14.58
CA VAL A 96 11.83 40.18 14.51
C VAL A 96 12.25 40.42 13.06
N PHE A 97 11.90 39.49 12.16
CA PHE A 97 12.20 39.61 10.74
C PHE A 97 11.40 40.74 10.07
N GLU A 98 10.08 40.81 10.29
CA GLU A 98 9.22 41.89 9.78
C GLU A 98 9.72 43.28 10.23
N HIS A 99 10.20 43.38 11.47
CA HIS A 99 10.80 44.60 11.97
C HIS A 99 12.13 44.92 11.28
N SER A 100 13.01 43.93 11.11
CA SER A 100 14.29 44.10 10.39
C SER A 100 14.06 44.62 8.96
N VAL A 101 13.08 44.06 8.25
CA VAL A 101 12.69 44.53 6.92
C VAL A 101 12.16 45.97 6.97
N ARG A 102 11.34 46.31 7.98
CA ARG A 102 10.80 47.67 8.14
C ARG A 102 11.85 48.72 8.48
N LYS A 103 12.86 48.35 9.25
CA LYS A 103 14.04 49.19 9.58
C LYS A 103 14.82 49.58 8.32
N HIS A 104 14.89 48.71 7.32
CA HIS A 104 15.51 49.02 6.03
C HIS A 104 14.66 49.93 5.13
N LEU A 105 13.35 49.99 5.35
CA LEU A 105 12.41 50.71 4.48
C LEU A 105 11.94 52.06 5.05
N SER A 106 12.05 52.27 6.36
CA SER A 106 11.54 53.46 7.05
C SER A 106 12.31 53.73 8.33
N ASN A 107 12.41 55.01 8.74
CA ASN A 107 12.91 55.36 10.08
C ASN A 107 11.91 54.86 11.14
N VAL A 108 12.32 53.82 11.88
CA VAL A 108 11.54 53.24 12.98
C VAL A 108 11.90 53.95 14.30
N PRO A 109 10.94 54.15 15.23
CA PRO A 109 11.23 54.72 16.53
C PRO A 109 12.32 53.94 17.28
N ALA A 110 13.26 54.65 17.93
CA ALA A 110 14.39 54.04 18.63
C ALA A 110 13.96 53.09 19.77
N GLU A 111 12.81 53.32 20.40
CA GLU A 111 12.26 52.45 21.44
C GLU A 111 11.80 51.09 20.90
N ASP A 112 11.28 51.07 19.67
CA ASP A 112 10.89 49.83 18.99
C ASP A 112 12.12 49.06 18.55
N ASP A 113 13.14 49.74 18.02
CA ASP A 113 14.40 49.11 17.61
C ASP A 113 15.10 48.41 18.79
N MET A 114 15.17 49.10 19.94
CA MET A 114 15.71 48.52 21.18
C MET A 114 14.91 47.29 21.64
N PHE A 115 13.58 47.29 21.51
CA PHE A 115 12.74 46.15 21.88
C PHE A 115 12.96 44.92 21.00
N TYR A 116 12.99 45.08 19.67
CA TYR A 116 13.16 43.95 18.74
C TYR A 116 14.59 43.42 18.72
N GLU A 117 15.63 44.27 18.85
CA GLU A 117 17.02 43.80 18.98
C GLU A 117 17.24 43.06 20.31
N THR A 118 16.65 43.56 21.40
CA THR A 118 16.66 42.83 22.68
C THR A 118 15.97 41.48 22.56
N MET A 119 14.81 41.41 21.89
CA MET A 119 14.10 40.15 21.66
C MET A 119 14.93 39.18 20.80
N LYS A 120 15.53 39.66 19.72
CA LYS A 120 16.40 38.88 18.82
C LYS A 120 17.59 38.30 19.57
N HIS A 121 18.27 39.11 20.36
CA HIS A 121 19.41 38.67 21.19
C HIS A 121 18.99 37.55 22.14
N ASN A 122 17.86 37.70 22.85
CA ASN A 122 17.38 36.68 23.77
C ASN A 122 16.89 35.39 23.07
N LEU A 123 16.33 35.49 21.86
CA LEU A 123 15.97 34.32 21.07
C LEU A 123 17.21 33.53 20.62
N LEU A 124 18.29 34.24 20.26
CA LEU A 124 19.58 33.63 19.90
C LEU A 124 20.23 32.96 21.11
N VAL A 125 20.30 33.66 22.25
CA VAL A 125 20.79 33.11 23.53
C VAL A 125 20.02 31.83 23.89
N GLY A 126 18.68 31.87 23.84
CA GLY A 126 17.85 30.69 24.11
C GLY A 126 18.01 29.55 23.09
N GLN A 127 18.35 29.86 21.83
CA GLN A 127 18.69 28.84 20.84
C GLN A 127 20.07 28.21 21.13
N CYS A 128 21.06 29.02 21.52
CA CYS A 128 22.38 28.54 21.92
C CYS A 128 22.30 27.64 23.15
N VAL A 129 21.53 28.01 24.17
CA VAL A 129 21.30 27.18 25.36
C VAL A 129 20.68 25.83 24.97
N ARG A 130 19.63 25.82 24.14
CA ARG A 130 19.02 24.55 23.66
C ARG A 130 19.95 23.68 22.82
N GLN A 131 20.89 24.29 22.09
CA GLN A 131 21.88 23.55 21.32
C GLN A 131 23.00 22.99 22.19
N LEU A 132 23.22 23.56 23.37
CA LEU A 132 24.18 23.11 24.38
C LEU A 132 23.58 22.13 25.38
N ASP A 133 22.27 22.18 25.60
CA ASP A 133 21.46 21.19 26.33
C ASP A 133 21.33 19.88 25.52
N LEU A 134 22.46 19.23 25.23
CA LEU A 134 22.55 17.88 24.68
C LEU A 134 22.52 16.81 25.79
N SER A 135 22.16 17.20 27.01
CA SER A 135 22.20 16.41 28.24
C SER A 135 21.29 15.18 28.23
N ASP A 136 20.29 15.12 27.34
CA ASP A 136 19.44 13.93 27.16
C ASP A 136 20.13 12.81 26.35
N TYR A 137 21.16 13.11 25.56
CA TYR A 137 21.88 12.12 24.75
C TYR A 137 23.15 11.58 25.41
N PHE A 138 23.81 12.37 26.27
CA PHE A 138 25.05 11.99 26.94
C PHE A 138 24.86 11.98 28.46
N LYS A 139 24.20 10.93 28.95
CA LYS A 139 24.36 10.57 30.36
C LYS A 139 25.81 10.14 30.55
N GLN A 140 26.53 10.91 31.38
CA GLN A 140 27.91 10.70 31.85
C GLN A 140 28.98 11.49 31.07
N ASP A 141 29.38 12.63 31.67
CA ASP A 141 30.68 13.31 31.54
C ASP A 141 31.22 13.55 30.12
N SER A 142 30.46 14.23 29.26
CA SER A 142 31.06 14.92 28.11
C SER A 142 31.44 16.35 28.52
N PRO A 143 32.67 16.82 28.20
CA PRO A 143 33.02 18.21 28.42
C PRO A 143 32.09 19.10 27.57
N PRO A 144 31.72 20.29 28.07
CA PRO A 144 30.85 21.21 27.35
C PRO A 144 31.40 21.43 25.93
N LEU A 145 30.53 21.37 24.92
CA LEU A 145 30.89 21.63 23.54
C LEU A 145 31.46 23.06 23.48
N LEU A 146 32.77 23.19 23.22
CA LEU A 146 33.56 24.44 23.28
C LEU A 146 33.89 25.00 24.69
N GLY A 147 33.71 24.25 25.77
CA GLY A 147 34.04 24.73 27.13
C GLY A 147 33.04 25.74 27.71
N LEU A 148 31.92 25.97 27.02
CA LEU A 148 30.88 26.93 27.41
C LEU A 148 29.74 26.21 28.12
N ASP A 149 29.41 26.67 29.32
CA ASP A 149 28.26 26.19 30.07
C ASP A 149 26.98 26.96 29.72
N ALA A 150 25.82 26.30 29.85
CA ALA A 150 24.51 26.91 29.61
C ALA A 150 24.27 28.13 30.52
N GLN A 151 24.80 28.13 31.75
CA GLN A 151 24.67 29.26 32.68
C GLN A 151 25.45 30.49 32.21
N GLN A 152 26.65 30.30 31.67
CA GLN A 152 27.50 31.39 31.16
C GLN A 152 26.87 32.11 29.96
N ILE A 153 26.08 31.40 29.15
CA ILE A 153 25.33 31.97 28.02
C ILE A 153 24.03 32.61 28.48
N LEU A 154 23.42 32.13 29.56
CA LEU A 154 22.27 32.78 30.17
C LEU A 154 22.64 34.16 30.77
N ASP A 155 23.85 34.29 31.31
CA ASP A 155 24.39 35.56 31.82
C ASP A 155 24.64 36.59 30.72
N LEU A 156 24.77 36.15 29.45
CA LEU A 156 24.84 37.00 28.27
C LEU A 156 23.46 37.53 27.82
N ALA A 157 22.36 37.12 28.47
CA ALA A 157 21.04 37.70 28.21
C ALA A 157 21.04 39.22 28.45
N SER A 158 20.19 39.94 27.73
CA SER A 158 20.12 41.41 27.83
C SER A 158 19.88 41.89 29.27
N THR A 159 20.30 43.11 29.60
CA THR A 159 20.12 43.74 30.92
C THR A 159 18.73 43.45 31.52
N GLN A 160 18.67 43.03 32.79
CA GLN A 160 17.44 42.62 33.47
C GLN A 160 16.29 43.64 33.32
N LYS A 161 16.61 44.93 33.31
CA LYS A 161 15.65 46.03 33.11
C LYS A 161 14.97 46.00 31.73
N ASP A 162 15.71 45.66 30.68
CA ASP A 162 15.22 45.58 29.30
C ASP A 162 14.45 44.28 29.07
N LEU A 163 14.83 43.20 29.75
CA LEU A 163 14.06 41.96 29.83
C LEU A 163 12.68 42.15 30.45
N TRP A 164 12.57 42.92 31.54
CA TRP A 164 11.27 43.19 32.16
C TRP A 164 10.35 44.00 31.24
N LYS A 165 10.89 45.03 30.57
CA LYS A 165 10.12 45.85 29.61
C LYS A 165 9.66 45.03 28.41
N THR A 166 10.55 44.21 27.84
CA THR A 166 10.19 43.32 26.73
C THR A 166 9.15 42.29 27.16
N ARG A 167 9.30 41.67 28.33
CA ARG A 167 8.33 40.69 28.86
C ARG A 167 6.94 41.27 29.10
N GLN A 168 6.83 42.53 29.51
CA GLN A 168 5.54 43.20 29.71
C GLN A 168 4.87 43.62 28.38
N ARG A 169 5.66 44.03 27.39
CA ARG A 169 5.16 44.46 26.08
C ARG A 169 4.88 43.28 25.14
N LEU A 170 5.60 42.18 25.29
CA LEU A 170 5.57 41.02 24.39
C LEU A 170 4.17 40.42 24.18
N PRO A 171 3.35 40.16 25.23
CA PRO A 171 2.04 39.54 25.03
C PRO A 171 1.11 40.38 24.16
N ARG A 172 1.11 41.71 24.35
CA ARG A 172 0.26 42.63 23.58
C ARG A 172 0.65 42.72 22.12
N GLU A 173 1.96 42.80 21.83
CA GLU A 173 2.45 42.81 20.44
C GLU A 173 2.24 41.46 19.75
N LEU A 174 2.40 40.36 20.51
CA LEU A 174 2.16 39.01 20.03
C LEU A 174 0.68 38.80 19.66
N GLU A 175 -0.24 39.22 20.52
CA GLU A 175 -1.68 39.16 20.26
C GLU A 175 -2.04 39.96 19.00
N LYS A 176 -1.51 41.18 18.87
CA LYS A 176 -1.74 42.03 17.70
C LYS A 176 -1.23 41.39 16.40
N HIS A 177 -0.02 40.85 16.40
CA HIS A 177 0.54 40.16 15.23
C HIS A 177 -0.21 38.86 14.92
N PHE A 178 -0.59 38.10 15.94
CA PHE A 178 -1.38 36.88 15.77
C PHE A 178 -2.75 37.18 15.16
N LEU A 179 -3.47 38.16 15.70
CA LEU A 179 -4.76 38.62 15.17
C LEU A 179 -4.63 39.12 13.73
N LYS A 180 -3.59 39.92 13.43
CA LYS A 180 -3.33 40.38 12.07
C LYS A 180 -3.19 39.21 11.09
N LYS A 181 -2.41 38.16 11.44
CA LYS A 181 -2.26 36.96 10.59
C LYS A 181 -3.55 36.17 10.46
N CYS A 182 -4.29 36.03 11.55
CA CYS A 182 -5.60 35.41 11.56
C CYS A 182 -6.57 36.14 10.61
N PHE A 183 -6.58 37.47 10.63
CA PHE A 183 -7.36 38.28 9.72
C PHE A 183 -6.86 38.24 8.27
N SER A 184 -5.54 38.17 8.04
CA SER A 184 -4.99 37.95 6.69
C SER A 184 -5.43 36.60 6.12
N LEU A 185 -5.36 35.53 6.93
CA LEU A 185 -5.84 34.21 6.53
C LEU A 185 -7.34 34.23 6.24
N LEU A 186 -8.13 34.88 7.11
CA LEU A 186 -9.56 35.04 6.89
C LEU A 186 -9.86 35.82 5.61
N SER A 187 -9.12 36.89 5.32
CA SER A 187 -9.32 37.68 4.10
C SER A 187 -9.05 36.89 2.82
N TYR A 188 -8.14 35.91 2.87
CA TYR A 188 -7.89 35.00 1.76
C TYR A 188 -9.09 34.07 1.48
N TYR A 189 -9.73 33.56 2.54
CA TYR A 189 -10.89 32.65 2.40
C TYR A 189 -12.22 33.38 2.22
N HIS A 190 -12.34 34.60 2.75
CA HIS A 190 -13.56 35.40 2.71
C HIS A 190 -13.21 36.88 2.54
N PRO A 191 -13.07 37.36 1.29
CA PRO A 191 -12.80 38.77 1.02
C PRO A 191 -14.06 39.59 1.29
N GLY A 192 -14.13 40.23 2.47
CA GLY A 192 -15.24 41.09 2.88
C GLY A 192 -14.80 42.07 3.96
N ASP A 193 -15.23 43.31 3.85
CA ASP A 193 -14.79 44.41 4.71
C ASP A 193 -15.60 44.45 6.02
N GLU A 194 -15.28 43.49 6.89
CA GLU A 194 -16.07 43.23 8.09
C GLU A 194 -15.43 43.87 9.33
N ARG A 195 -16.28 44.29 10.27
CA ARG A 195 -15.84 44.73 11.61
C ARG A 195 -15.08 43.62 12.33
N GLU A 196 -14.10 44.01 13.15
CA GLU A 196 -13.19 43.10 13.87
C GLU A 196 -13.90 42.01 14.69
N GLY A 197 -15.04 42.32 15.31
CA GLY A 197 -15.86 41.35 16.05
C GLY A 197 -16.46 40.24 15.17
N VAL A 198 -16.89 40.56 13.94
CA VAL A 198 -17.41 39.57 12.98
C VAL A 198 -16.28 38.70 12.44
N LYS A 199 -15.08 39.27 12.27
CA LYS A 199 -13.88 38.52 11.86
C LYS A 199 -13.51 37.46 12.89
N ASN A 200 -13.59 37.76 14.19
CA ASN A 200 -13.32 36.79 15.25
C ASN A 200 -14.33 35.62 15.27
N MET A 201 -15.62 35.89 15.10
CA MET A 201 -16.62 34.80 14.99
C MET A 201 -16.42 33.96 13.72
N LYS A 202 -16.13 34.59 12.58
CA LYS A 202 -15.79 33.88 11.34
C LYS A 202 -14.50 33.07 11.49
N LEU A 203 -13.51 33.53 12.27
CA LEU A 203 -12.27 32.80 12.54
C LEU A 203 -12.51 31.48 13.29
N LEU A 204 -13.35 31.52 14.33
CA LEU A 204 -13.74 30.32 15.06
C LEU A 204 -14.46 29.33 14.12
N HIS A 205 -15.33 29.84 13.24
CA HIS A 205 -16.03 29.03 12.24
C HIS A 205 -15.10 28.47 11.15
N LEU A 206 -14.03 29.18 10.78
CA LEU A 206 -13.03 28.70 9.81
C LEU A 206 -12.37 27.40 10.26
N SER A 207 -12.08 27.25 11.56
CA SER A 207 -11.48 26.01 12.09
C SER A 207 -12.38 24.80 11.81
N GLY A 208 -13.68 24.91 12.13
CA GLY A 208 -14.66 23.87 11.84
C GLY A 208 -14.86 23.62 10.34
N GLN A 209 -14.84 24.66 9.51
CA GLN A 209 -14.88 24.51 8.05
C GLN A 209 -13.64 23.80 7.49
N LEU A 210 -12.46 24.10 8.05
CA LEU A 210 -11.20 23.48 7.65
C LEU A 210 -11.18 22.01 8.04
N ASP A 211 -11.61 21.67 9.26
CA ASP A 211 -11.78 20.28 9.69
C ASP A 211 -12.76 19.52 8.80
N GLY A 212 -13.88 20.15 8.44
CA GLY A 212 -14.83 19.58 7.49
C GLY A 212 -14.22 19.36 6.09
N LYS A 213 -13.34 20.26 5.63
CA LYS A 213 -12.59 20.08 4.37
C LYS A 213 -11.55 18.96 4.49
N ILE A 214 -10.79 18.91 5.57
CA ILE A 214 -9.78 17.86 5.83
C ILE A 214 -10.46 16.49 5.86
N LYS A 215 -11.55 16.34 6.63
CA LYS A 215 -12.32 15.09 6.69
C LYS A 215 -12.84 14.68 5.31
N ARG A 216 -13.34 15.62 4.50
CA ARG A 216 -13.76 15.35 3.12
C ARG A 216 -12.59 14.90 2.24
N VAL A 217 -11.44 15.55 2.32
CA VAL A 217 -10.25 15.17 1.54
C VAL A 217 -9.76 13.77 1.95
N VAL A 218 -9.70 13.47 3.25
CA VAL A 218 -9.33 12.14 3.74
C VAL A 218 -10.32 11.08 3.28
N CYS A 219 -11.63 11.36 3.36
CA CYS A 219 -12.68 10.46 2.87
C CYS A 219 -12.58 10.22 1.36
N LEU A 220 -12.38 11.26 0.56
CA LEU A 220 -12.18 11.14 -0.89
C LEU A 220 -10.92 10.36 -1.22
N LYS A 221 -9.85 10.55 -0.46
CA LYS A 221 -8.61 9.78 -0.60
C LYS A 221 -8.84 8.30 -0.31
N GLY A 222 -9.59 7.97 0.75
CA GLY A 222 -10.01 6.60 1.06
C GLY A 222 -10.78 5.96 -0.09
N LYS A 223 -11.82 6.64 -0.59
CA LYS A 223 -12.60 6.18 -1.76
C LYS A 223 -11.75 6.00 -3.02
N SER A 224 -10.76 6.87 -3.23
CA SER A 224 -9.83 6.74 -4.35
C SER A 224 -8.95 5.50 -4.23
N TYR A 225 -8.50 5.15 -3.02
CA TYR A 225 -7.73 3.91 -2.80
C TYR A 225 -8.61 2.66 -2.99
N GLU A 226 -9.84 2.67 -2.48
CA GLU A 226 -10.80 1.58 -2.70
C GLU A 226 -11.11 1.39 -4.20
N SER A 227 -11.34 2.49 -4.92
CA SER A 227 -11.60 2.45 -6.36
C SER A 227 -10.40 1.90 -7.13
N ALA A 228 -9.18 2.29 -6.75
CA ALA A 228 -7.95 1.78 -7.35
C ALA A 228 -7.75 0.28 -7.07
N ALA A 229 -8.05 -0.19 -5.85
CA ALA A 229 -7.97 -1.60 -5.48
C ALA A 229 -8.99 -2.45 -6.26
N LEU A 230 -10.23 -1.97 -6.41
CA LEU A 230 -11.25 -2.63 -7.22
C LEU A 230 -10.84 -2.73 -8.70
N LEU A 231 -10.30 -1.64 -9.25
CA LEU A 231 -9.80 -1.63 -10.63
C LEU A 231 -8.65 -2.64 -10.82
N GLN A 232 -7.72 -2.70 -9.87
CA GLN A 232 -6.63 -3.66 -9.89
C GLN A 232 -7.15 -5.10 -9.85
N GLN A 233 -8.10 -5.39 -8.94
CA GLN A 233 -8.72 -6.71 -8.84
C GLN A 233 -9.41 -7.11 -10.15
N GLN A 234 -10.20 -6.20 -10.73
CA GLN A 234 -10.89 -6.43 -12.00
C GLN A 234 -9.90 -6.68 -13.14
N THR A 235 -8.80 -5.92 -13.18
CA THR A 235 -7.73 -6.09 -14.17
C THR A 235 -7.09 -7.48 -14.05
N CYS A 236 -6.80 -7.93 -12.82
CA CYS A 236 -6.27 -9.27 -12.58
C CYS A 236 -7.24 -10.37 -13.04
N CYS A 237 -8.54 -10.22 -12.78
CA CYS A 237 -9.55 -11.16 -13.25
C CYS A 237 -9.59 -11.24 -14.78
N TYR A 238 -9.63 -10.10 -15.48
CA TYR A 238 -9.63 -10.10 -16.96
C TYR A 238 -8.37 -10.73 -17.54
N ILE A 239 -7.19 -10.45 -16.97
CA ILE A 239 -5.94 -11.06 -17.41
C ILE A 239 -5.97 -12.58 -17.21
N SER A 240 -6.50 -13.06 -16.07
CA SER A 240 -6.65 -14.48 -15.78
C SER A 240 -7.57 -15.19 -16.79
N GLU A 241 -8.72 -14.59 -17.09
CA GLU A 241 -9.66 -15.13 -18.09
C GLU A 241 -9.05 -15.15 -19.50
N LEU A 242 -8.36 -14.08 -19.90
CA LEU A 242 -7.65 -14.03 -21.17
C LEU A 242 -6.57 -15.10 -21.25
N PHE A 243 -5.83 -15.33 -20.17
CA PHE A 243 -4.83 -16.39 -20.11
C PHE A 243 -5.47 -17.78 -20.24
N GLY A 244 -6.62 -18.02 -19.59
CA GLY A 244 -7.41 -19.23 -19.77
C GLY A 244 -7.83 -19.46 -21.22
N CYS A 245 -8.33 -18.42 -21.90
CA CYS A 245 -8.68 -18.48 -23.33
C CYS A 245 -7.46 -18.84 -24.20
N ILE A 246 -6.29 -18.24 -23.93
CA ILE A 246 -5.05 -18.53 -24.65
C ILE A 246 -4.63 -19.98 -24.44
N GLN A 247 -4.70 -20.50 -23.21
CA GLN A 247 -4.38 -21.90 -22.91
C GLN A 247 -5.30 -22.88 -23.65
N ILE A 248 -6.61 -22.58 -23.70
CA ILE A 248 -7.57 -23.39 -24.44
C ILE A 248 -7.22 -23.38 -25.94
N LEU A 249 -6.97 -22.22 -26.53
CA LEU A 249 -6.57 -22.12 -27.94
C LEU A 249 -5.28 -22.88 -28.24
N GLN A 250 -4.27 -22.79 -27.37
CA GLN A 250 -3.02 -23.54 -27.49
C GLN A 250 -3.25 -25.05 -27.45
N SER A 251 -4.09 -25.53 -26.53
CA SER A 251 -4.45 -26.95 -26.43
C SER A 251 -5.15 -27.45 -27.70
N LEU A 252 -6.12 -26.69 -28.23
CA LEU A 252 -6.84 -27.03 -29.46
C LEU A 252 -5.92 -27.07 -30.68
N ILE A 253 -5.00 -26.11 -30.81
CA ILE A 253 -4.02 -26.08 -31.90
C ILE A 253 -3.10 -27.31 -31.81
N LEU A 254 -2.63 -27.64 -30.61
CA LEU A 254 -1.76 -28.79 -30.38
C LEU A 254 -2.49 -30.10 -30.71
N ASP A 255 -3.72 -30.26 -30.24
CA ASP A 255 -4.56 -31.42 -30.53
C ASP A 255 -4.85 -31.57 -32.02
N HIS A 256 -5.18 -30.48 -32.72
CA HIS A 256 -5.41 -30.51 -34.17
C HIS A 256 -4.14 -30.91 -34.92
N ARG A 257 -2.97 -30.39 -34.52
CA ARG A 257 -1.68 -30.77 -35.13
C ARG A 257 -1.36 -32.24 -34.91
N LEU A 258 -1.55 -32.75 -33.70
CA LEU A 258 -1.33 -34.16 -33.37
C LEU A 258 -2.30 -35.07 -34.14
N LYS A 259 -3.57 -34.67 -34.27
CA LYS A 259 -4.58 -35.41 -35.02
C LYS A 259 -4.24 -35.47 -36.51
N ALA A 260 -3.87 -34.34 -37.12
CA ALA A 260 -3.43 -34.30 -38.52
C ALA A 260 -2.19 -35.18 -38.75
N GLN A 261 -1.22 -35.14 -37.83
CA GLN A 261 -0.03 -36.00 -37.90
C GLN A 261 -0.40 -37.48 -37.81
N LYS A 262 -1.30 -37.86 -36.90
CA LYS A 262 -1.79 -39.23 -36.75
C LYS A 262 -2.45 -39.75 -38.04
N GLU A 263 -3.28 -38.94 -38.71
CA GLU A 263 -3.91 -39.33 -39.98
C GLU A 263 -2.88 -39.52 -41.10
N ILE A 264 -1.86 -38.65 -41.18
CA ILE A 264 -0.76 -38.81 -42.14
C ILE A 264 0.00 -40.11 -41.89
N ASP A 265 0.33 -40.40 -40.62
CA ASP A 265 1.09 -41.60 -40.27
C ASP A 265 0.28 -42.88 -40.49
N LYS A 266 -1.04 -42.83 -40.23
CA LYS A 266 -1.97 -43.92 -40.57
C LYS A 266 -1.98 -44.20 -42.08
N ASN A 267 -2.15 -43.18 -42.92
CA ASN A 267 -2.15 -43.34 -44.37
C ASN A 267 -0.81 -43.88 -44.91
N LYS A 268 0.32 -43.50 -44.30
CA LYS A 268 1.64 -44.04 -44.66
C LYS A 268 1.75 -45.52 -44.31
N ILE A 269 1.27 -45.94 -43.14
CA ILE A 269 1.28 -47.34 -42.72
C ILE A 269 0.45 -48.17 -43.69
N GLU A 270 -0.79 -47.74 -44.00
CA GLU A 270 -1.66 -48.43 -44.96
C GLU A 270 -1.02 -48.54 -46.35
N TYR A 271 -0.33 -47.49 -46.81
CA TYR A 271 0.42 -47.52 -48.06
C TYR A 271 1.58 -48.54 -48.03
N PHE A 272 2.35 -48.57 -46.93
CA PHE A 272 3.45 -49.52 -46.79
C PHE A 272 2.94 -50.96 -46.65
N GLU A 273 1.83 -51.19 -45.95
CA GLU A 273 1.17 -52.49 -45.83
C GLU A 273 0.75 -53.01 -47.20
N ALA A 274 0.00 -52.21 -47.99
CA ALA A 274 -0.38 -52.57 -49.35
C ALA A 274 0.83 -52.84 -50.26
N LYS A 275 1.89 -52.05 -50.14
CA LYS A 275 3.13 -52.26 -50.90
C LYS A 275 3.84 -53.55 -50.49
N CYS A 276 3.87 -53.87 -49.19
CA CYS A 276 4.41 -55.12 -48.66
C CYS A 276 3.59 -56.33 -49.11
N GLU A 277 2.27 -56.26 -49.09
CA GLU A 277 1.38 -57.32 -49.60
C GLU A 277 1.65 -57.61 -51.09
N ILE A 278 1.79 -56.58 -51.92
CA ILE A 278 2.14 -56.75 -53.34
C ILE A 278 3.50 -57.44 -53.50
N VAL A 279 4.50 -57.04 -52.71
CA VAL A 279 5.84 -57.68 -52.76
C VAL A 279 5.78 -59.14 -52.29
N ILE A 280 5.03 -59.44 -51.22
CA ILE A 280 4.84 -60.80 -50.72
C ILE A 280 4.15 -61.66 -51.78
N GLN A 281 3.10 -61.14 -52.43
CA GLN A 281 2.40 -61.84 -53.50
C GLN A 281 3.35 -62.12 -54.68
N LYS A 282 4.15 -61.13 -55.08
CA LYS A 282 5.15 -61.30 -56.13
C LYS A 282 6.20 -62.36 -55.78
N ILE A 283 6.71 -62.37 -54.54
CA ILE A 283 7.65 -63.42 -54.08
C ILE A 283 6.99 -64.80 -54.11
N ARG A 284 5.70 -64.90 -53.77
CA ARG A 284 4.94 -66.15 -53.83
C ARG A 284 4.79 -66.64 -55.27
N ASP A 285 4.40 -65.77 -56.18
CA ASP A 285 4.25 -66.09 -57.61
C ASP A 285 5.60 -66.47 -58.26
N ASP A 286 6.69 -65.77 -57.89
CA ASP A 286 8.05 -66.07 -58.35
C ASP A 286 8.58 -67.37 -57.71
N GLY A 287 8.24 -67.65 -56.44
CA GLY A 287 8.61 -68.89 -55.73
C GLY A 287 7.92 -70.14 -56.26
N ASP A 288 6.66 -70.03 -56.68
CA ASP A 288 5.94 -71.09 -57.39
C ASP A 288 6.49 -71.28 -58.83
N SER A 289 7.13 -70.25 -59.38
CA SER A 289 7.82 -70.30 -60.68
C SER A 289 9.24 -70.88 -60.61
N VAL A 290 9.84 -71.03 -59.41
CA VAL A 290 11.14 -71.70 -59.23
C VAL A 290 11.04 -73.24 -59.32
N GLY A 291 9.82 -73.80 -59.35
CA GLY A 291 9.57 -75.17 -59.83
C GLY A 291 9.75 -75.37 -61.35
N HIS A 292 9.90 -74.27 -62.12
CA HIS A 292 10.01 -74.31 -63.58
C HIS A 292 11.23 -73.51 -64.09
N ILE A 293 12.43 -73.79 -63.57
CA ILE A 293 13.66 -73.46 -64.28
C ILE A 293 13.84 -74.44 -65.46
N HIS A 294 13.31 -74.10 -66.64
CA HIS A 294 14.05 -74.14 -67.91
C HIS A 294 13.14 -73.80 -69.12
N ARG A 295 13.28 -72.59 -69.67
CA ARG A 295 13.64 -72.35 -71.09
C ARG A 295 13.32 -70.91 -71.53
N ARG A 296 14.40 -70.24 -71.98
CA ARG A 296 14.52 -69.38 -73.19
C ARG A 296 13.61 -68.15 -73.30
N HIS A 297 14.00 -67.05 -73.91
CA HIS A 297 15.24 -66.34 -74.21
C HIS A 297 14.74 -65.00 -74.81
N ASN A 298 15.38 -63.88 -74.43
CA ASN A 298 15.42 -62.56 -75.10
C ASN A 298 14.67 -62.35 -76.43
N ILE A 299 14.01 -61.19 -76.56
CA ILE A 299 14.37 -60.10 -77.50
C ILE A 299 13.78 -58.77 -76.98
N SER A 300 14.58 -57.70 -77.08
CA SER A 300 14.28 -56.26 -76.92
C SER A 300 14.89 -55.56 -78.16
N PRO A 301 14.84 -54.22 -78.39
CA PRO A 301 14.03 -53.11 -77.86
C PRO A 301 13.60 -52.07 -78.94
N GLN A 302 12.81 -51.02 -78.59
CA GLN A 302 12.75 -49.63 -79.16
C GLN A 302 11.35 -49.01 -78.95
N LYS A 303 11.10 -47.70 -78.82
CA LYS A 303 11.84 -46.48 -78.47
C LYS A 303 10.80 -45.34 -78.27
N ASN A 304 11.07 -44.44 -77.33
CA ASN A 304 10.73 -43.00 -77.31
C ASN A 304 9.28 -42.49 -77.19
N HIS A 305 9.01 -41.76 -76.09
CA HIS A 305 8.79 -40.31 -76.17
C HIS A 305 9.33 -39.60 -74.90
N ARG A 306 10.22 -38.62 -75.12
CA ARG A 306 10.50 -37.46 -74.23
C ARG A 306 9.26 -36.56 -74.25
N GLU A 307 8.90 -35.82 -73.20
CA GLU A 307 9.54 -34.59 -72.68
C GLU A 307 9.04 -34.32 -71.25
N ALA A 308 9.93 -34.12 -70.26
CA ALA A 308 10.49 -32.84 -69.79
C ALA A 308 9.67 -32.20 -68.66
N GLY A 309 10.31 -32.11 -67.49
CA GLY A 309 9.74 -31.49 -66.29
C GLY A 309 10.65 -31.64 -65.07
N SER A 310 11.94 -31.35 -65.23
CA SER A 310 12.86 -31.19 -64.10
C SER A 310 12.46 -29.98 -63.26
N ARG A 311 12.31 -30.18 -61.94
CA ARG A 311 13.08 -29.37 -60.98
C ARG A 311 13.27 -30.15 -59.68
N ALA A 312 14.53 -30.45 -59.42
CA ALA A 312 15.06 -31.08 -58.24
C ALA A 312 15.14 -30.07 -57.07
N GLU A 313 14.94 -30.63 -55.87
CA GLU A 313 15.69 -30.39 -54.62
C GLU A 313 15.66 -29.02 -53.93
N GLY A 314 15.37 -29.08 -52.63
CA GLY A 314 15.57 -27.95 -51.71
C GLY A 314 14.86 -28.09 -50.36
N LEU A 315 15.24 -29.07 -49.55
CA LEU A 315 15.28 -28.94 -48.08
C LEU A 315 16.76 -29.17 -47.68
N PRO A 316 17.31 -28.64 -46.58
CA PRO A 316 16.64 -28.07 -45.39
C PRO A 316 17.29 -26.81 -44.76
N GLY A 317 16.56 -26.17 -43.82
CA GLY A 317 17.18 -25.66 -42.58
C GLY A 317 17.31 -24.14 -42.36
N ARG A 318 17.17 -23.79 -41.06
CA ARG A 318 17.44 -22.53 -40.33
C ARG A 318 16.26 -21.55 -40.26
N GLU A 319 15.59 -21.51 -39.11
CA GLU A 319 15.97 -20.67 -37.95
C GLU A 319 15.94 -19.17 -38.28
N THR A 320 14.81 -18.53 -37.99
CA THR A 320 14.84 -17.20 -37.35
C THR A 320 13.71 -17.11 -36.34
N CYS A 321 14.11 -17.28 -35.08
CA CYS A 321 13.41 -16.81 -33.91
C CYS A 321 13.35 -15.28 -33.98
N SER A 322 12.21 -14.73 -34.39
CA SER A 322 11.94 -13.31 -34.19
C SER A 322 11.39 -13.13 -32.78
N ARG A 323 12.31 -12.87 -31.85
CA ARG A 323 12.07 -12.32 -30.52
C ARG A 323 11.22 -11.05 -30.64
N LEU A 324 10.00 -11.09 -30.11
CA LEU A 324 9.28 -9.88 -29.71
C LEU A 324 9.86 -9.44 -28.35
N ASN A 325 10.76 -8.47 -28.41
CA ASN A 325 11.13 -7.66 -27.25
C ASN A 325 9.91 -6.82 -26.84
N VAL A 326 9.24 -7.23 -25.77
CA VAL A 326 8.37 -6.34 -25.00
C VAL A 326 9.23 -5.68 -23.94
N VAL A 327 9.67 -4.46 -24.24
CA VAL A 327 10.27 -3.56 -23.25
C VAL A 327 9.14 -3.03 -22.38
N PHE A 328 9.18 -3.37 -21.09
CA PHE A 328 8.39 -2.74 -20.05
C PHE A 328 8.79 -1.26 -19.91
N LEU A 329 7.81 -0.36 -19.98
CA LEU A 329 7.80 0.96 -19.36
C LEU A 329 6.39 1.25 -18.85
#